data_AF-A0AAU8FLL2-F1
#
_entry.id   AF-A0AAU8FLL2-F1
#
_cell.length_a   1.000
_cell.length_b   1.000
_cell.length_c   1.000
_cell.angle_alpha   90.00
_cell.angle_beta   90.00
_cell.angle_gamma   90.00
#
_symmetry.space_group_name_H-M   'P 1'
#
loop_
_entity.id
_entity.type
_entity.pdbx_description
1 polymer ?
#
loop_
_entity_poly.entity_id
_entity_poly.type
_entity_poly.pdbx_seq_one_letter_code
_entity_poly.pdbx_strand_id
1 'polypeptide(L)'
;MCCGPILACDWICTADTMAPTEFIKLLDSQVKDKAVRREIDNLLVRKSGGEELARGPRIPLLHDFLTEKLALYKEYAKQLPAMTMPDTDALNTLFRDTLAEVWNIKI
;
A
#
# COMPACT_ATOMS: atom_id res chain seq x y z
N MET A 1 3.80 -11.60 -2.79
CA MET A 1 4.44 -10.47 -3.50
C MET A 1 4.27 -9.24 -2.64
N CYS A 2 5.35 -8.78 -1.97
CA CYS A 2 5.28 -7.76 -0.91
C CYS A 2 5.59 -6.34 -1.42
N CYS A 3 5.81 -6.16 -2.72
CA CYS A 3 6.26 -4.87 -3.28
C CYS A 3 5.11 -3.85 -3.48
N GLY A 4 3.85 -4.30 -3.59
CA GLY A 4 2.68 -3.43 -3.81
C GLY A 4 2.50 -2.32 -2.77
N PRO A 5 2.49 -2.64 -1.46
CA PRO A 5 2.35 -1.62 -0.41
C PRO A 5 3.49 -0.59 -0.41
N ILE A 6 4.73 -1.04 -0.66
CA ILE A 6 5.92 -0.17 -0.66
C ILE A 6 5.85 0.84 -1.82
N LEU A 7 5.45 0.40 -3.01
CA LEU A 7 5.29 1.28 -4.16
C LEU A 7 4.09 2.23 -4.00
N ALA A 8 3.03 1.80 -3.32
CA ALA A 8 1.90 2.66 -3.00
C ALA A 8 2.29 3.78 -2.03
N CYS A 9 3.15 3.48 -1.05
CA CYS A 9 3.73 4.51 -0.17
C CYS A 9 4.54 5.53 -0.98
N ASP A 10 5.37 5.10 -1.93
CA ASP A 10 6.14 5.99 -2.82
C ASP A 10 5.22 6.92 -3.61
N TRP A 11 4.13 6.37 -4.15
CA TRP A 11 3.14 7.14 -4.88
C TRP A 11 2.48 8.20 -4.00
N ILE A 12 2.01 7.83 -2.81
CA ILE A 12 1.35 8.78 -1.89
C ILE A 12 2.33 9.90 -1.49
N CYS A 13 3.59 9.56 -1.23
CA CYS A 13 4.61 10.56 -0.88
C CYS A 13 4.96 11.51 -2.02
N THR A 14 4.84 11.07 -3.28
CA THR A 14 5.27 11.87 -4.46
C THR A 14 4.12 12.59 -5.16
N ALA A 15 2.94 11.97 -5.21
CA ALA A 15 1.81 12.43 -6.01
C ALA A 15 0.63 12.94 -5.17
N ASP A 16 0.67 12.83 -3.83
CA ASP A 16 -0.37 13.23 -2.87
C ASP A 16 -1.81 12.83 -3.28
N THR A 17 -1.90 11.72 -4.01
CA THR A 17 -3.13 11.21 -4.60
C THR A 17 -3.22 9.72 -4.36
N MET A 18 -4.43 9.18 -4.48
CA MET A 18 -4.64 7.76 -4.32
C MET A 18 -3.87 6.97 -5.40
N ALA A 19 -3.11 5.96 -4.97
CA ALA A 19 -2.35 5.12 -5.87
C ALA A 19 -3.28 4.36 -6.85
N PRO A 20 -2.87 4.21 -8.12
CA PRO A 20 -3.64 3.43 -9.09
C PRO A 20 -3.77 1.97 -8.62
N THR A 21 -4.96 1.39 -8.79
CA THR A 21 -5.23 -0.01 -8.48
C THR A 21 -4.41 -0.97 -9.36
N GLU A 22 -4.05 -0.53 -10.57
CA GLU A 22 -3.21 -1.28 -11.49
C GLU A 22 -1.75 -1.27 -11.05
N PHE A 23 -1.24 -2.44 -10.65
CA PHE A 23 0.14 -2.61 -10.20
C PHE A 23 1.17 -2.25 -11.27
N ILE A 24 0.90 -2.50 -12.55
CA ILE A 24 1.84 -2.18 -13.64
C ILE A 24 2.04 -0.66 -13.78
N LYS A 25 0.97 0.13 -13.71
CA LYS A 25 1.07 1.61 -13.72
C LYS A 25 1.85 2.14 -12.52
N LEU A 26 1.66 1.52 -11.36
CA LEU A 26 2.41 1.85 -10.15
C LEU A 26 3.90 1.50 -10.31
N LEU A 27 4.20 0.37 -10.94
CA LEU A 27 5.56 -0.09 -11.20
C LEU A 27 6.27 0.80 -12.24
N ASP A 28 5.56 1.22 -13.30
CA ASP A 28 6.09 2.08 -14.37
C ASP A 28 6.45 3.48 -13.85
N SER A 29 5.68 3.98 -12.89
CA SER A 29 5.90 5.32 -12.31
C SER A 29 6.95 5.33 -11.21
N GLN A 30 6.92 4.35 -10.29
CA GLN A 30 7.74 4.38 -9.07
C GLN A 30 9.09 3.66 -9.22
N VAL A 31 9.21 2.67 -10.11
CA VAL A 31 10.47 1.92 -10.30
C VAL A 31 11.24 2.45 -11.51
N LYS A 32 12.17 3.39 -11.24
CA LYS A 32 13.04 3.99 -12.27
C LYS A 32 14.25 3.12 -12.63
N ASP A 33 14.68 2.25 -11.71
CA ASP A 33 15.81 1.34 -11.94
C ASP A 33 15.38 0.19 -12.86
N LYS A 34 16.00 0.12 -14.05
CA LYS A 34 15.72 -0.89 -15.07
C LYS A 34 16.07 -2.31 -14.62
N ALA A 35 17.09 -2.49 -13.79
CA ALA A 35 17.49 -3.80 -13.28
C ALA A 35 16.48 -4.30 -12.25
N VAL A 36 16.06 -3.44 -11.32
CA VAL A 36 14.98 -3.73 -10.35
C VAL A 36 13.68 -4.02 -11.10
N ARG A 37 13.34 -3.23 -12.12
CA ARG A 37 12.15 -3.45 -12.94
C ARG A 37 12.14 -4.81 -13.60
N ARG A 38 13.25 -5.20 -14.24
CA ARG A 38 13.39 -6.49 -14.91
C ARG A 38 13.19 -7.67 -13.96
N GLU A 39 13.73 -7.58 -12.74
CA GLU A 39 13.52 -8.62 -11.73
C GLU A 39 12.06 -8.72 -11.27
N ILE A 40 11.35 -7.60 -11.16
CA ILE A 40 9.91 -7.60 -10.82
C ILE A 40 9.08 -8.19 -11.96
N ASP A 41 9.40 -7.84 -13.21
CA ASP A 41 8.72 -8.39 -14.39
C ASP A 41 8.94 -9.91 -14.49
N ASN A 42 10.15 -10.40 -14.24
CA ASN A 42 10.45 -11.84 -14.17
C ASN A 42 9.61 -12.55 -13.10
N LEU A 43 9.43 -11.93 -11.93
CA LEU A 43 8.59 -12.47 -10.85
C LEU A 43 7.10 -12.47 -11.22
N LEU A 44 6.62 -11.45 -11.94
CA LEU A 44 5.24 -11.36 -12.42
C LEU A 44 4.93 -12.49 -13.41
N VAL A 45 5.85 -12.73 -14.36
CA VAL A 45 5.73 -13.82 -15.34
C VAL A 45 5.64 -15.17 -14.62
N ARG A 46 6.54 -15.43 -13.66
CA ARG A 46 6.54 -16.67 -12.88
C ARG A 46 5.27 -16.87 -12.06
N LYS A 47 4.78 -15.79 -11.41
CA LYS A 47 3.52 -15.82 -10.64
C LYS A 47 2.31 -16.09 -11.53
N SER A 48 2.28 -15.54 -12.75
CA SER A 48 1.20 -15.77 -13.71
C SER A 48 1.19 -17.19 -14.26
N GLY A 49 2.34 -17.86 -14.29
CA GLY A 49 2.50 -19.24 -14.74
C GLY A 49 2.06 -20.31 -13.74
N GLY A 50 1.48 -19.94 -12.59
CA GLY A 50 0.98 -20.90 -11.59
C GLY A 50 2.08 -21.60 -10.79
N GLU A 51 3.34 -21.14 -10.88
CA GLU A 51 4.35 -21.52 -9.89
C GLU A 51 3.88 -20.98 -8.53
N GLU A 52 3.44 -21.86 -7.62
CA GLU A 52 3.41 -21.52 -6.21
C GLU A 52 4.82 -21.05 -5.85
N LEU A 53 4.99 -19.74 -5.70
CA LEU A 53 6.18 -19.09 -5.18
C LEU A 53 6.31 -19.44 -3.68
N ALA A 54 6.45 -20.74 -3.38
CA ALA A 54 6.98 -21.23 -2.13
C ALA A 54 8.36 -20.61 -1.98
N ARG A 55 8.45 -19.54 -1.17
CA ARG A 55 9.66 -18.77 -0.82
C ARG A 55 10.79 -18.98 -1.84
N GLY A 56 10.60 -18.45 -3.05
CA GLY A 56 11.64 -18.51 -4.08
C GLY A 56 12.96 -17.94 -3.55
N PRO A 57 14.11 -18.32 -4.14
CA PRO A 57 15.41 -17.79 -3.71
C PRO A 57 15.36 -16.27 -3.67
N ARG A 58 15.86 -15.71 -2.56
CA ARG A 58 15.90 -14.26 -2.34
C ARG A 58 16.71 -13.63 -3.47
N ILE A 59 16.07 -12.76 -4.24
CA ILE A 59 16.74 -11.96 -5.27
C ILE A 59 17.42 -10.81 -4.53
N PRO A 60 18.78 -10.78 -4.43
CA PRO A 60 19.48 -9.81 -3.58
C PRO A 60 19.16 -8.37 -3.97
N LEU A 61 19.16 -8.07 -5.26
CA LEU A 61 18.85 -6.74 -5.80
C LEU A 61 17.48 -6.22 -5.34
N LEU A 62 16.45 -7.06 -5.41
CA LEU A 62 15.11 -6.67 -4.96
C LEU A 62 15.03 -6.56 -3.45
N HIS A 63 15.73 -7.43 -2.73
CA HIS A 63 15.73 -7.38 -1.29
C HIS A 63 16.37 -6.08 -0.78
N ASP A 64 17.50 -5.69 -1.35
CA ASP A 64 18.23 -4.49 -0.97
C ASP A 64 17.39 -3.25 -1.27
N PHE A 65 16.79 -3.19 -2.46
CA PHE A 65 15.84 -2.14 -2.84
C PHE A 65 14.67 -2.01 -1.85
N LEU A 66 14.02 -3.13 -1.49
CA LEU A 66 12.89 -3.11 -0.55
C LEU A 66 13.33 -2.70 0.86
N THR A 67 14.51 -3.13 1.29
CA THR A 67 15.05 -2.81 2.62
C THR A 67 15.40 -1.35 2.74
N GLU A 68 16.00 -0.77 1.71
CA GLU A 68 16.30 0.66 1.63
C GLU A 68 15.02 1.50 1.67
N LYS A 69 14.03 1.16 0.83
CA LYS A 69 12.74 1.85 0.80
C LYS A 69 12.00 1.74 2.14
N LEU A 70 12.00 0.57 2.77
CA LEU A 70 11.40 0.39 4.11
C LEU A 70 12.08 1.25 5.17
N ALA A 71 13.41 1.33 5.16
CA ALA A 71 14.15 2.18 6.09
C ALA A 71 13.79 3.67 5.89
N LEU A 72 13.72 4.11 4.63
CA LEU A 72 13.33 5.47 4.27
C LEU A 72 11.91 5.81 4.75
N TYR A 73 10.92 4.96 4.49
CA TYR A 73 9.55 5.21 4.93
C TYR A 73 9.38 5.12 6.44
N LYS A 74 10.14 4.25 7.11
CA LYS A 74 10.13 4.20 8.57
C LYS A 74 10.62 5.51 9.18
N GLU A 75 11.60 6.15 8.57
CA GLU A 75 12.07 7.46 9.03
C GLU A 75 11.11 8.58 8.66
N TYR A 76 10.58 8.58 7.42
CA TYR A 76 9.56 9.52 6.97
C TYR A 76 8.31 9.49 7.86
N ALA A 77 7.83 8.29 8.23
CA ALA A 77 6.65 8.12 9.07
C ALA A 77 6.80 8.73 10.47
N LYS A 78 8.02 8.83 11.01
CA LYS A 78 8.27 9.50 12.29
C LYS A 78 8.11 11.02 12.21
N GLN A 79 8.28 11.59 11.01
CA GLN A 79 8.19 13.03 10.77
C GLN A 79 6.75 13.47 10.48
N LEU A 80 5.85 12.53 10.16
CA LEU A 80 4.44 12.83 9.93
C LEU A 80 3.78 13.29 11.22
N PRO A 81 2.96 14.35 11.18
CA PRO A 81 2.19 14.77 12.34
C PRO A 81 1.28 13.63 12.78
N ALA A 82 1.10 13.47 14.10
CA ALA A 82 0.14 12.52 14.62
C ALA A 82 -1.23 12.82 14.00
N MET A 83 -1.75 11.88 13.22
CA MET A 83 -3.08 12.02 12.63
C MET A 83 -4.07 12.05 13.80
N THR A 84 -4.58 13.24 14.09
CA THR A 84 -5.66 13.38 15.06
C THR A 84 -6.87 12.76 14.40
N MET A 85 -7.24 11.56 14.86
CA MET A 85 -8.49 10.95 14.42
C MET A 85 -9.60 11.95 14.71
N PRO A 86 -10.40 12.36 13.71
CA PRO A 86 -11.53 13.22 13.97
C PRO A 86 -12.43 12.54 15.00
N ASP A 87 -12.99 13.33 15.92
CA ASP A 87 -13.97 12.82 16.85
C ASP A 87 -15.18 12.30 16.04
N THR A 88 -15.32 10.98 16.01
CA THR A 88 -16.37 10.30 15.24
C THR A 88 -17.59 10.00 16.10
N ASP A 89 -17.58 10.32 17.39
CA ASP A 89 -18.70 10.00 18.28
C ASP A 89 -19.97 10.77 17.89
N ALA A 90 -19.84 12.03 17.49
CA ALA A 90 -20.97 12.81 16.99
C ALA A 90 -21.60 12.19 15.71
N LEU A 91 -20.76 11.66 14.81
CA LEU A 91 -21.22 11.00 13.59
C LEU A 91 -21.84 9.63 13.90
N ASN A 92 -21.26 8.88 14.85
CA ASN A 92 -21.78 7.60 15.31
C ASN A 92 -23.15 7.75 15.97
N THR A 93 -23.34 8.77 16.80
CA THR A 93 -24.63 9.10 17.41
C THR A 93 -25.66 9.45 16.35
N LEU A 94 -25.32 10.36 15.43
CA LEU A 94 -26.22 10.72 14.32
C LEU A 94 -26.64 9.48 13.50
N PHE A 95 -25.68 8.61 13.17
CA PHE A 95 -25.96 7.39 12.43
C PHE A 95 -26.91 6.47 13.22
N ARG A 96 -26.69 6.26 14.51
CA ARG A 96 -27.56 5.43 15.36
C ARG A 96 -28.95 6.02 15.51
N ASP A 97 -29.07 7.33 15.66
CA ASP A 97 -30.34 8.03 15.78
C ASP A 97 -31.17 7.87 14.50
N THR A 98 -30.54 8.01 13.33
CA THR A 98 -31.22 7.81 12.04
C THR A 98 -31.68 6.36 11.84
N LEU A 99 -30.92 5.38 12.33
CA LEU A 99 -31.33 3.97 12.31
C LEU A 99 -32.49 3.71 13.29
N ALA A 100 -32.46 4.30 14.49
CA ALA A 100 -33.51 4.17 15.48
C ALA A 100 -34.83 4.79 15.00
N GLU A 101 -34.77 5.93 14.30
CA GLU A 101 -35.93 6.61 13.71
C GLU A 101 -36.61 5.73 12.64
N VAL A 102 -35.83 5.17 11.71
CA VAL A 102 -36.38 4.40 10.57
C VAL A 102 -36.90 3.03 10.98
N TRP A 103 -36.22 2.36 11.93
CA TRP A 103 -36.56 0.99 12.32
C TRP A 103 -37.30 0.86 13.66
N ASN A 104 -37.52 1.95 14.40
CA ASN A 104 -38.18 1.98 15.71
C ASN A 104 -37.56 1.01 16.73
N ILE A 105 -36.24 0.85 16.68
CA ILE A 105 -35.46 -0.01 17.59
C ILE A 105 -34.68 0.90 18.54
N LYS A 106 -34.72 0.63 19.86
CA LYS A 106 -33.79 1.25 20.80
C LYS A 106 -32.41 0.63 20.61
N ILE A 107 -31.45 1.43 20.14
CA ILE A 107 -30.03 1.08 19.98
C ILE A 107 -29.25 1.58 21.19
#